data_AF-A0A2W6DQ24-F1
#
_entry.id   AF-A0A2W6DQ24-F1
#
_cell.length_a   1.000
_cell.length_b   1.000
_cell.length_c   1.000
_cell.angle_alpha   90.00
_cell.angle_beta   90.00
_cell.angle_gamma   90.00
#
_symmetry.space_group_name_H-M   'P 1'
#
loop_
_entity.id
_entity.type
_entity.pdbx_description
1 polymer ?
#
loop_
_entity_poly.entity_id
_entity_poly.type
_entity_poly.pdbx_seq_one_letter_code
_entity_poly.pdbx_strand_id
1 'polypeptide(L)'
;MIECSQLSAEQLATTENPRYTIRAELLRELVLGRSGERLDPLGVRVHGARITGTLDLTHVPAAVGIELRDCFFESAVLLVSARIPWLTLAGSHLGALDCDGLHVDGDVLLGDGFTATGQGDYGAVRLLGAHVKGQLNFNGARLTNETGPALIGDGLHVDGDVFGGGFVVTGHGELGAVRLPGAHIIGQLNLNGAELANQDGPALIGDGLHVDGGLVLAQGFTATGHYARGAVRLPGAHISGQLNLDGAVLVNPAGPALIGDHLDVDGGVFLDGFTATGHGEDGVVRLPDAHITGQLNLDRAELTNPAGPALIGDHLRVDSDM
;
A
#
# COMPACT_ATOMS: atom_id res chain seq x y z
N MET A 1 9.10 21.60 16.95
CA MET A 1 8.46 20.32 17.32
C MET A 1 7.74 20.54 18.64
N ILE A 2 6.48 20.10 18.71
CA ILE A 2 5.62 20.21 19.88
C ILE A 2 5.29 18.79 20.35
N GLU A 3 5.72 18.47 21.57
CA GLU A 3 5.41 17.21 22.24
C GLU A 3 4.17 17.42 23.12
N CYS A 4 3.03 16.84 22.75
CA CYS A 4 1.79 17.00 23.50
C CYS A 4 1.66 15.97 24.62
N SER A 5 1.94 14.70 24.33
CA SER A 5 1.81 13.61 25.30
C SER A 5 2.60 12.37 24.90
N GLN A 6 2.72 11.42 25.82
CA GLN A 6 3.27 10.08 25.58
C GLN A 6 2.15 9.02 25.64
N LEU A 7 0.91 9.45 25.42
CA LEU A 7 -0.26 8.57 25.42
C LEU A 7 -0.32 7.78 24.11
N SER A 8 -0.82 6.55 24.16
CA SER A 8 -1.16 5.81 22.94
C SER A 8 -2.32 6.48 22.20
N ALA A 9 -2.47 6.19 20.91
CA ALA A 9 -3.59 6.73 20.14
C ALA A 9 -4.96 6.31 20.71
N GLU A 10 -5.08 5.10 21.28
CA GLU A 10 -6.29 4.64 21.96
C GLU A 10 -6.62 5.50 23.19
N GLN A 11 -5.59 5.87 23.97
CA GLN A 11 -5.75 6.76 25.12
C GLN A 11 -6.08 8.19 24.66
N LEU A 12 -5.48 8.66 23.55
CA LEU A 12 -5.83 9.94 22.92
C LEU A 12 -7.27 9.93 22.38
N ALA A 13 -7.77 8.79 21.90
CA ALA A 13 -9.14 8.63 21.41
C ALA A 13 -10.21 8.78 22.50
N THR A 14 -9.85 8.63 23.79
CA THR A 14 -10.78 8.78 24.92
C THR A 14 -10.47 9.96 25.84
N THR A 15 -9.34 10.65 25.67
CA THR A 15 -8.94 11.75 26.55
C THR A 15 -9.78 13.02 26.31
N GLU A 16 -10.21 13.67 27.39
CA GLU A 16 -10.85 14.98 27.36
C GLU A 16 -9.89 16.11 27.78
N ASN A 17 -8.62 15.80 28.05
CA ASN A 17 -7.66 16.79 28.52
C ASN A 17 -7.30 17.78 27.40
N PRO A 18 -7.67 19.07 27.51
CA PRO A 18 -7.46 20.04 26.43
C PRO A 18 -5.97 20.31 26.15
N ARG A 19 -5.05 19.92 27.04
CA ARG A 19 -3.60 20.07 26.83
C ARG A 19 -3.04 19.16 25.74
N TYR A 20 -3.76 18.08 25.40
CA TYR A 20 -3.36 17.14 24.36
C TYR A 20 -4.11 17.36 23.05
N THR A 21 -4.99 18.37 23.01
CA THR A 21 -5.92 18.58 21.91
C THR A 21 -5.47 19.72 21.02
N ILE A 22 -5.40 19.48 19.71
CA ILE A 22 -5.11 20.50 18.71
C ILE A 22 -6.24 20.52 17.69
N ARG A 23 -6.74 21.72 17.37
CA ARG A 23 -7.72 21.90 16.29
C ARG A 23 -7.03 21.75 14.94
N ALA A 24 -7.60 20.97 14.03
CA ALA A 24 -7.08 20.79 12.68
C ALA A 24 -6.92 22.11 11.91
N GLU A 25 -7.83 23.07 12.12
CA GLU A 25 -7.75 24.42 11.53
C GLU A 25 -6.44 25.14 11.89
N LEU A 26 -5.93 24.96 13.11
CA LEU A 26 -4.66 25.57 13.51
C LEU A 26 -3.49 24.98 12.71
N LEU A 27 -3.48 23.66 12.50
CA LEU A 27 -2.46 23.01 11.68
C LEU A 27 -2.51 23.55 10.24
N ARG A 28 -3.72 23.69 9.66
CA ARG A 28 -3.91 24.30 8.34
C ARG A 28 -3.39 25.74 8.29
N GLU A 29 -3.71 26.58 9.28
CA GLU A 29 -3.21 27.96 9.35
C GLU A 29 -1.68 28.03 9.41
N LEU A 30 -1.05 27.13 10.17
CA LEU A 30 0.41 27.02 10.26
C LEU A 30 1.00 26.60 8.91
N VAL A 31 0.44 25.60 8.24
CA VAL A 31 0.91 25.14 6.91
C VAL A 31 0.79 26.25 5.87
N LEU A 32 -0.28 27.06 5.94
CA LEU A 32 -0.51 28.19 5.04
C LEU A 32 0.35 29.42 5.36
N GLY A 33 1.14 29.41 6.45
CA GLY A 33 1.94 30.56 6.87
C GLY A 33 1.12 31.77 7.29
N ARG A 34 -0.14 31.57 7.71
CA ARG A 34 -1.06 32.67 8.05
C ARG A 34 -0.82 33.28 9.43
N SER A 35 0.10 32.72 10.21
CA SER A 35 0.49 33.25 11.52
C SER A 35 1.25 34.58 11.45
N GLY A 36 1.71 35.01 10.27
CA GLY A 36 2.53 36.22 10.09
C GLY A 36 3.99 36.05 10.53
N GLU A 37 4.35 34.87 11.04
CA GLU A 37 5.72 34.50 11.38
C GLU A 37 6.37 33.72 10.22
N ARG A 38 7.70 33.80 10.14
CA ARG A 38 8.45 32.99 9.17
C ARG A 38 8.32 31.52 9.55
N LEU A 39 7.87 30.70 8.60
CA LEU A 39 7.78 29.25 8.82
C LEU A 39 9.15 28.67 9.13
N ASP A 40 9.20 27.87 10.19
CA ASP A 40 10.38 27.06 10.51
C ASP A 40 10.63 26.09 9.34
N PRO A 41 11.83 26.08 8.74
CA PRO A 41 12.16 25.14 7.66
C PRO A 41 12.01 23.66 8.05
N LEU A 42 12.00 23.33 9.36
CA LEU A 42 11.71 22.00 9.87
C LEU A 42 10.22 21.62 9.78
N GLY A 43 9.34 22.54 9.37
CA GLY A 43 7.92 22.29 9.16
C GLY A 43 7.07 22.21 10.42
N VAL A 44 5.81 21.85 10.23
CA VAL A 44 4.83 21.70 11.31
C VAL A 44 5.00 20.32 11.92
N ARG A 45 5.53 20.25 13.15
CA ARG A 45 5.87 18.99 13.82
C ARG A 45 5.16 18.86 15.17
N VAL A 46 4.23 17.91 15.27
CA VAL A 46 3.40 17.65 16.46
C VAL A 46 3.40 16.16 16.77
N HIS A 47 3.69 15.80 18.01
CA HIS A 47 3.73 14.41 18.48
C HIS A 47 2.71 14.18 19.62
N GLY A 48 2.02 13.05 19.61
CA GLY A 48 1.19 12.60 20.73
C GLY A 48 -0.07 13.45 20.98
N ALA A 49 -0.73 13.94 19.92
CA ALA A 49 -1.87 14.86 20.02
C ALA A 49 -3.19 14.24 19.53
N ARG A 50 -4.30 14.65 20.16
CA ARG A 50 -5.66 14.45 19.66
C ARG A 50 -6.01 15.60 18.73
N ILE A 51 -6.19 15.32 17.45
CA ILE A 51 -6.53 16.30 16.42
C ILE A 51 -8.04 16.33 16.21
N THR A 52 -8.65 17.50 16.46
CA THR A 52 -10.10 17.70 16.39
C THR A 52 -10.52 18.42 15.12
N GLY A 53 -11.62 17.96 14.52
CA GLY A 53 -12.07 18.40 13.21
C GLY A 53 -11.24 17.85 12.04
N THR A 54 -11.68 18.15 10.82
CA THR A 54 -11.03 17.69 9.58
C THR A 54 -9.77 18.50 9.29
N LEU A 55 -8.63 17.83 9.12
CA LEU A 55 -7.42 18.46 8.58
C LEU A 55 -7.53 18.49 7.07
N ASP A 56 -8.14 19.55 6.55
CA ASP A 56 -8.23 19.80 5.14
C ASP A 56 -7.01 20.61 4.68
N LEU A 57 -6.27 20.09 3.71
CA LEU A 57 -5.14 20.68 3.01
C LEU A 57 -5.32 20.57 1.48
N THR A 58 -6.56 20.36 1.03
CA THR A 58 -6.93 20.28 -0.38
C THR A 58 -6.46 21.52 -1.14
N HIS A 59 -5.77 21.29 -2.26
CA HIS A 59 -5.15 22.29 -3.13
C HIS A 59 -4.11 23.20 -2.45
N VAL A 60 -3.61 22.85 -1.26
CA VAL A 60 -2.64 23.68 -0.55
C VAL A 60 -1.23 23.48 -1.14
N PRO A 61 -0.55 24.55 -1.59
CA PRO A 61 0.88 24.51 -1.88
C PRO A 61 1.65 24.83 -0.59
N ALA A 62 1.94 23.82 0.22
CA ALA A 62 2.64 24.00 1.48
C ALA A 62 4.10 24.39 1.25
N ALA A 63 4.57 25.44 1.93
CA ALA A 63 5.97 25.85 1.87
C ALA A 63 6.88 24.97 2.74
N VAL A 64 6.31 24.22 3.69
CA VAL A 64 7.01 23.36 4.64
C VAL A 64 6.27 22.04 4.80
N GLY A 65 6.98 20.98 5.18
CA GLY A 65 6.37 19.67 5.41
C GLY A 65 5.63 19.55 6.74
N ILE A 66 4.97 18.41 6.93
CA ILE A 66 4.05 18.15 8.05
C ILE A 66 4.39 16.81 8.69
N GLU A 67 4.66 16.82 9.98
CA GLU A 67 4.90 15.66 10.83
C GLU A 67 3.87 15.63 11.95
N LEU A 68 2.96 14.65 11.89
CA LEU A 68 1.97 14.39 12.92
C LEU A 68 2.18 12.94 13.37
N ARG A 69 3.06 12.73 14.36
CA ARG A 69 3.41 11.38 14.85
C ARG A 69 2.63 11.01 16.09
N ASP A 70 2.28 9.74 16.20
CA ASP A 70 1.59 9.20 17.38
C ASP A 70 0.31 9.98 17.74
N CYS A 71 -0.35 10.55 16.71
CA CYS A 71 -1.53 11.39 16.87
C CYS A 71 -2.81 10.57 16.64
N PHE A 72 -3.90 10.98 17.27
CA PHE A 72 -5.23 10.45 16.98
C PHE A 72 -6.07 11.53 16.27
N PHE A 73 -6.67 11.21 15.13
CA PHE A 73 -7.56 12.11 14.40
C PHE A 73 -9.02 11.70 14.58
N GLU A 74 -9.85 12.64 15.01
CA GLU A 74 -11.30 12.41 15.12
C GLU A 74 -12.01 12.36 13.76
N SER A 75 -11.37 12.85 12.71
CA SER A 75 -11.95 13.03 11.38
C SER A 75 -10.91 12.71 10.30
N ALA A 76 -11.36 12.68 9.06
CA ALA A 76 -10.48 12.43 7.92
C ALA A 76 -9.39 13.51 7.77
N VAL A 77 -8.27 13.11 7.15
CA VAL A 77 -7.22 14.02 6.68
C VAL A 77 -7.33 14.11 5.16
N LEU A 78 -7.50 15.32 4.64
CA LEU A 78 -7.70 15.59 3.22
C LEU A 78 -6.49 16.35 2.68
N LEU A 79 -5.82 15.77 1.70
CA LEU A 79 -4.60 16.25 1.04
C LEU A 79 -4.77 16.27 -0.48
N VAL A 80 -6.02 16.30 -0.95
CA VAL A 80 -6.38 16.19 -2.37
C VAL A 80 -5.71 17.30 -3.17
N SER A 81 -4.92 16.91 -4.18
CA SER A 81 -4.16 17.81 -5.06
C SER A 81 -3.28 18.83 -4.30
N ALA A 82 -2.89 18.52 -3.07
CA ALA A 82 -1.94 19.33 -2.33
C ALA A 82 -0.53 19.16 -2.90
N ARG A 83 0.34 20.12 -2.64
CA ARG A 83 1.79 20.01 -2.91
C ARG A 83 2.51 20.28 -1.61
N ILE A 84 3.23 19.28 -1.11
CA ILE A 84 3.90 19.37 0.20
C ILE A 84 5.34 18.87 0.11
N PRO A 85 6.29 19.45 0.85
CA PRO A 85 7.68 18.99 0.81
C PRO A 85 7.86 17.54 1.29
N TRP A 86 7.17 17.14 2.35
CA TRP A 86 7.19 15.78 2.90
C TRP A 86 6.01 15.61 3.86
N LEU A 87 5.61 14.36 4.10
CA LEU A 87 4.52 13.99 5.00
C LEU A 87 4.93 12.85 5.90
N THR A 88 4.65 12.97 7.19
CA THR A 88 4.66 11.81 8.07
C THR A 88 3.47 11.80 9.00
N LEU A 89 2.79 10.65 9.01
CA LEU A 89 1.73 10.29 9.95
C LEU A 89 2.12 9.04 10.74
N ALA A 90 3.41 8.76 10.90
CA ALA A 90 3.88 7.53 11.51
C ALA A 90 3.33 7.37 12.95
N GLY A 91 2.87 6.16 13.27
CA GLY A 91 2.20 5.86 14.54
C GLY A 91 0.83 6.52 14.75
N SER A 92 0.32 7.30 13.79
CA SER A 92 -0.97 7.99 13.93
C SER A 92 -2.16 7.12 13.54
N HIS A 93 -3.32 7.43 14.13
CA HIS A 93 -4.56 6.70 13.95
C HIS A 93 -5.65 7.63 13.42
N LEU A 94 -6.31 7.24 12.32
CA LEU A 94 -7.39 8.02 11.71
C LEU A 94 -8.40 7.13 10.99
N GLY A 95 -9.55 7.71 10.64
CA GLY A 95 -10.56 7.00 9.84
C GLY A 95 -10.18 6.91 8.37
N ALA A 96 -9.92 8.06 7.73
CA ALA A 96 -9.61 8.12 6.31
C ALA A 96 -8.50 9.13 6.01
N LEU A 97 -7.62 8.77 5.07
CA LEU A 97 -6.58 9.61 4.49
C LEU A 97 -6.82 9.74 2.99
N ASP A 98 -7.20 10.93 2.52
CA ASP A 98 -7.42 11.19 1.10
C ASP A 98 -6.27 12.03 0.53
N CYS A 99 -5.38 11.39 -0.22
CA CYS A 99 -4.23 11.99 -0.88
C CYS A 99 -4.36 11.94 -2.42
N ASP A 100 -5.58 11.94 -2.96
CA ASP A 100 -5.79 11.90 -4.41
C ASP A 100 -5.08 13.07 -5.12
N GLY A 101 -4.23 12.77 -6.09
CA GLY A 101 -3.42 13.75 -6.83
C GLY A 101 -2.40 14.52 -5.97
N LEU A 102 -2.11 14.06 -4.75
CA LEU A 102 -1.08 14.65 -3.88
C LEU A 102 0.28 14.64 -4.58
N HIS A 103 1.02 15.74 -4.51
CA HIS A 103 2.42 15.78 -4.91
C HIS A 103 3.32 16.00 -3.69
N VAL A 104 4.29 15.11 -3.50
CA VAL A 104 5.27 15.20 -2.40
C VAL A 104 6.68 15.26 -2.98
N ASP A 105 7.44 16.28 -2.60
CA ASP A 105 8.82 16.46 -3.10
C ASP A 105 9.83 15.52 -2.44
N GLY A 106 9.51 15.01 -1.25
CA GLY A 106 10.27 14.02 -0.50
C GLY A 106 9.39 12.82 -0.14
N ASP A 107 9.51 12.35 1.10
CA ASP A 107 8.93 11.08 1.52
C ASP A 107 7.50 11.23 2.08
N VAL A 108 6.75 10.14 1.97
CA VAL A 108 5.49 9.90 2.67
C VAL A 108 5.67 8.73 3.63
N LEU A 109 5.71 9.03 4.93
CA LEU A 109 5.97 8.04 5.98
C LEU A 109 4.70 7.76 6.79
N LEU A 110 4.09 6.62 6.52
CA LEU A 110 2.89 6.05 7.14
C LEU A 110 3.22 4.73 7.85
N GLY A 111 4.41 4.62 8.45
CA GLY A 111 4.87 3.43 9.15
C GLY A 111 4.68 3.50 10.67
N ASP A 112 5.45 2.68 11.38
CA ASP A 112 5.58 2.70 12.85
C ASP A 112 4.24 2.58 13.61
N GLY A 113 3.33 1.71 13.13
CA GLY A 113 2.03 1.49 13.78
C GLY A 113 0.90 2.41 13.32
N PHE A 114 1.12 3.19 12.25
CA PHE A 114 0.05 3.92 11.58
C PHE A 114 -1.16 3.03 11.31
N THR A 115 -2.35 3.52 11.66
CA THR A 115 -3.60 2.79 11.47
C THR A 115 -4.64 3.65 10.77
N ALA A 116 -5.24 3.14 9.69
CA ALA A 116 -6.40 3.75 9.05
C ALA A 116 -7.58 2.78 8.99
N THR A 117 -8.74 3.21 9.50
CA THR A 117 -9.98 2.41 9.48
C THR A 117 -11.07 3.13 8.70
N GLY A 118 -11.13 2.84 7.40
CA GLY A 118 -12.06 3.43 6.45
C GLY A 118 -13.39 2.69 6.35
N GLN A 119 -14.32 3.30 5.62
CA GLN A 119 -15.64 2.76 5.32
C GLN A 119 -16.05 3.17 3.89
N GLY A 120 -16.90 2.36 3.27
CA GLY A 120 -17.43 2.52 1.92
C GLY A 120 -16.39 2.30 0.83
N ASP A 121 -16.79 2.60 -0.40
CA ASP A 121 -15.97 2.43 -1.61
C ASP A 121 -14.82 3.44 -1.71
N TYR A 122 -14.76 4.42 -0.81
CA TYR A 122 -13.80 5.51 -0.86
C TYR A 122 -12.40 5.11 -0.42
N GLY A 123 -12.20 3.99 0.28
CA GLY A 123 -10.87 3.60 0.74
C GLY A 123 -10.52 4.14 2.14
N ALA A 124 -9.67 3.42 2.87
CA ALA A 124 -9.10 3.94 4.13
C ALA A 124 -7.94 4.90 3.86
N VAL A 125 -7.09 4.56 2.88
CA VAL A 125 -6.03 5.43 2.35
C VAL A 125 -6.17 5.51 0.84
N ARG A 126 -6.22 6.73 0.32
CA ARG A 126 -6.26 7.01 -1.12
C ARG A 126 -5.04 7.78 -1.56
N LEU A 127 -4.46 7.35 -2.67
CA LEU A 127 -3.28 7.88 -3.34
C LEU A 127 -3.52 7.87 -4.87
N LEU A 128 -4.77 8.02 -5.30
CA LEU A 128 -5.15 7.95 -6.72
C LEU A 128 -4.40 9.03 -7.51
N GLY A 129 -3.55 8.62 -8.45
CA GLY A 129 -2.74 9.54 -9.25
C GLY A 129 -1.80 10.44 -8.43
N ALA A 130 -1.49 10.07 -7.19
CA ALA A 130 -0.52 10.79 -6.37
C ALA A 130 0.91 10.60 -6.93
N HIS A 131 1.78 11.58 -6.69
CA HIS A 131 3.19 11.53 -7.06
C HIS A 131 4.07 11.83 -5.87
N VAL A 132 4.86 10.84 -5.44
CA VAL A 132 5.83 10.94 -4.36
C VAL A 132 7.24 10.87 -4.97
N LYS A 133 8.00 11.96 -4.92
CA LYS A 133 9.38 11.97 -5.43
C LYS A 133 10.39 11.25 -4.54
N GLY A 134 10.06 11.11 -3.25
CA GLY A 134 10.81 10.30 -2.32
C GLY A 134 10.28 8.87 -2.25
N GLN A 135 10.37 8.31 -1.05
CA GLN A 135 9.87 6.99 -0.71
C GLN A 135 8.45 7.05 -0.15
N LEU A 136 7.70 5.97 -0.33
CA LEU A 136 6.40 5.73 0.32
C LEU A 136 6.53 4.56 1.29
N ASN A 137 6.28 4.80 2.57
CA ASN A 137 6.55 3.82 3.61
C ASN A 137 5.28 3.49 4.42
N PHE A 138 4.93 2.21 4.44
CA PHE A 138 3.84 1.56 5.18
C PHE A 138 4.36 0.46 6.13
N ASN A 139 5.65 0.45 6.48
CA ASN A 139 6.22 -0.59 7.34
C ASN A 139 5.46 -0.67 8.67
N GLY A 140 4.94 -1.85 8.99
CA GLY A 140 4.16 -2.13 10.20
C GLY A 140 2.81 -1.40 10.27
N ALA A 141 2.34 -0.79 9.19
CA ALA A 141 1.06 -0.10 9.16
C ALA A 141 -0.11 -1.09 9.09
N ARG A 142 -1.29 -0.63 9.53
CA ARG A 142 -2.54 -1.42 9.53
C ARG A 142 -3.66 -0.65 8.84
N LEU A 143 -4.12 -1.13 7.69
CA LEU A 143 -5.25 -0.52 7.00
C LEU A 143 -6.44 -1.48 7.00
N THR A 144 -7.60 -0.97 7.36
CA THR A 144 -8.85 -1.74 7.35
C THR A 144 -9.94 -0.92 6.69
N ASN A 145 -10.70 -1.55 5.80
CA ASN A 145 -11.97 -1.01 5.33
C ASN A 145 -12.98 -2.15 5.23
N GLU A 146 -14.07 -2.06 6.00
CA GLU A 146 -15.06 -3.13 6.16
C GLU A 146 -16.01 -3.28 4.95
N THR A 147 -16.01 -2.31 4.04
CA THR A 147 -17.01 -2.25 2.95
C THR A 147 -16.43 -1.87 1.60
N GLY A 148 -15.11 -1.75 1.48
CA GLY A 148 -14.43 -1.44 0.23
C GLY A 148 -12.91 -1.65 0.29
N PRO A 149 -12.15 -1.09 -0.66
CA PRO A 149 -10.69 -1.18 -0.65
C PRO A 149 -10.09 -0.57 0.61
N ALA A 150 -8.97 -1.08 1.10
CA ALA A 150 -8.25 -0.43 2.20
C ALA A 150 -7.24 0.59 1.67
N LEU A 151 -6.52 0.25 0.61
CA LEU A 151 -5.56 1.12 -0.07
C LEU A 151 -5.92 1.27 -1.55
N ILE A 152 -6.10 2.51 -2.00
CA ILE A 152 -6.32 2.86 -3.42
C ILE A 152 -5.11 3.65 -3.90
N GLY A 153 -4.29 3.06 -4.77
CA GLY A 153 -3.10 3.66 -5.38
C GLY A 153 -3.09 3.51 -6.89
N ASP A 154 -4.26 3.49 -7.53
CA ASP A 154 -4.37 3.43 -8.99
C ASP A 154 -3.61 4.63 -9.61
N GLY A 155 -2.74 4.37 -10.58
CA GLY A 155 -1.90 5.40 -11.23
C GLY A 155 -0.94 6.14 -10.28
N LEU A 156 -0.66 5.60 -9.09
CA LEU A 156 0.33 6.14 -8.16
C LEU A 156 1.72 6.15 -8.82
N HIS A 157 2.43 7.27 -8.70
CA HIS A 157 3.82 7.39 -9.13
C HIS A 157 4.74 7.61 -7.94
N VAL A 158 5.79 6.78 -7.80
CA VAL A 158 6.80 6.91 -6.75
C VAL A 158 8.18 6.86 -7.38
N ASP A 159 8.96 7.93 -7.22
CA ASP A 159 10.31 7.99 -7.81
C ASP A 159 11.34 7.19 -6.97
N GLY A 160 11.05 6.99 -5.69
CA GLY A 160 11.80 6.12 -4.79
C GLY A 160 11.18 4.74 -4.64
N ASP A 161 11.50 4.11 -3.50
CA ASP A 161 10.97 2.80 -3.12
C ASP A 161 9.61 2.91 -2.41
N VAL A 162 8.83 1.84 -2.53
CA VAL A 162 7.65 1.60 -1.70
C VAL A 162 7.95 0.46 -0.73
N PHE A 163 7.86 0.74 0.57
CA PHE A 163 8.10 -0.24 1.63
C PHE A 163 6.82 -0.56 2.40
N GLY A 164 6.50 -1.84 2.57
CA GLY A 164 5.38 -2.34 3.35
C GLY A 164 5.77 -3.59 4.14
N GLY A 165 6.94 -3.59 4.75
CA GLY A 165 7.41 -4.67 5.60
C GLY A 165 6.48 -4.87 6.80
N GLY A 166 5.90 -6.07 6.96
CA GLY A 166 4.93 -6.35 8.03
C GLY A 166 3.62 -5.55 7.93
N PHE A 167 3.30 -5.05 6.74
CA PHE A 167 2.09 -4.29 6.46
C PHE A 167 0.85 -5.18 6.53
N VAL A 168 -0.18 -4.79 7.27
CA VAL A 168 -1.42 -5.58 7.41
C VAL A 168 -2.58 -4.83 6.79
N VAL A 169 -3.26 -5.47 5.84
CA VAL A 169 -4.37 -4.87 5.10
C VAL A 169 -5.56 -5.80 5.08
N THR A 170 -6.73 -5.26 5.45
CA THR A 170 -8.01 -5.94 5.28
C THR A 170 -8.97 -5.04 4.52
N GLY A 171 -9.35 -5.46 3.32
CA GLY A 171 -10.37 -4.78 2.52
C GLY A 171 -11.55 -5.70 2.22
N HIS A 172 -12.54 -5.15 1.55
CA HIS A 172 -13.77 -5.84 1.16
C HIS A 172 -14.18 -5.48 -0.26
N GLY A 173 -15.08 -6.28 -0.82
CA GLY A 173 -15.65 -6.07 -2.14
C GLY A 173 -14.71 -6.39 -3.30
N GLU A 174 -15.28 -6.42 -4.50
CA GLU A 174 -14.62 -6.90 -5.72
C GLU A 174 -13.49 -5.99 -6.21
N LEU A 175 -13.40 -4.76 -5.69
CA LEU A 175 -12.40 -3.77 -6.07
C LEU A 175 -11.02 -4.03 -5.46
N GLY A 176 -10.88 -5.05 -4.61
CA GLY A 176 -9.61 -5.47 -4.04
C GLY A 176 -9.23 -4.73 -2.76
N ALA A 177 -8.41 -5.35 -1.90
CA ALA A 177 -7.99 -4.72 -0.64
C ALA A 177 -6.88 -3.69 -0.86
N VAL A 178 -5.88 -4.02 -1.69
CA VAL A 178 -4.85 -3.11 -2.17
C VAL A 178 -4.97 -2.97 -3.69
N ARG A 179 -5.07 -1.74 -4.16
CA ARG A 179 -5.12 -1.41 -5.59
C ARG A 179 -3.89 -0.61 -6.00
N LEU A 180 -3.18 -1.11 -6.99
CA LEU A 180 -2.10 -0.45 -7.71
C LEU A 180 -2.22 -0.58 -9.25
N PRO A 181 -3.42 -0.61 -9.90
CA PRO A 181 -3.48 -0.63 -11.35
C PRO A 181 -2.74 0.55 -11.98
N GLY A 182 -1.87 0.27 -12.95
CA GLY A 182 -1.10 1.28 -13.67
C GLY A 182 -0.20 2.16 -12.79
N ALA A 183 0.07 1.75 -11.54
CA ALA A 183 1.04 2.45 -10.70
C ALA A 183 2.45 2.26 -11.29
N HIS A 184 3.31 3.27 -11.12
CA HIS A 184 4.70 3.25 -11.56
C HIS A 184 5.62 3.58 -10.40
N ILE A 185 6.42 2.61 -9.99
CA ILE A 185 7.40 2.70 -8.91
C ILE A 185 8.79 2.60 -9.55
N ILE A 186 9.54 3.70 -9.55
CA ILE A 186 10.90 3.72 -10.11
C ILE A 186 11.86 2.92 -9.23
N GLY A 187 11.66 2.94 -7.91
CA GLY A 187 12.40 2.08 -6.99
C GLY A 187 11.88 0.65 -6.95
N GLN A 188 12.07 0.00 -5.80
CA GLN A 188 11.51 -1.31 -5.51
C GLN A 188 10.13 -1.20 -4.87
N LEU A 189 9.27 -2.20 -5.10
CA LEU A 189 8.08 -2.44 -4.29
C LEU A 189 8.35 -3.64 -3.37
N ASN A 190 8.51 -3.38 -2.08
CA ASN A 190 8.82 -4.41 -1.09
C ASN A 190 7.71 -4.53 -0.06
N LEU A 191 6.98 -5.66 -0.09
CA LEU A 191 5.93 -6.02 0.86
C LEU A 191 6.31 -7.26 1.68
N ASN A 192 7.59 -7.41 2.04
CA ASN A 192 8.05 -8.56 2.82
C ASN A 192 7.26 -8.74 4.12
N GLY A 193 6.76 -9.96 4.36
CA GLY A 193 5.98 -10.27 5.54
C GLY A 193 4.65 -9.52 5.65
N ALA A 194 4.18 -8.88 4.57
CA ALA A 194 2.86 -8.25 4.59
C ALA A 194 1.74 -9.28 4.57
N GLU A 195 0.61 -8.95 5.19
CA GLU A 195 -0.60 -9.77 5.25
C GLU A 195 -1.75 -9.00 4.58
N LEU A 196 -2.16 -9.45 3.38
CA LEU A 196 -3.23 -8.83 2.61
C LEU A 196 -4.45 -9.75 2.57
N ALA A 197 -5.61 -9.26 3.00
CA ALA A 197 -6.85 -10.04 3.00
C ALA A 197 -8.01 -9.27 2.37
N ASN A 198 -8.80 -9.97 1.55
CA ASN A 198 -10.10 -9.51 1.08
C ASN A 198 -11.11 -10.65 1.08
N GLN A 199 -12.26 -10.44 1.72
CA GLN A 199 -13.30 -11.46 1.91
C GLN A 199 -14.16 -11.72 0.67
N ASP A 200 -14.23 -10.78 -0.28
CA ASP A 200 -15.15 -10.84 -1.43
C ASP A 200 -14.46 -10.44 -2.76
N GLY A 201 -13.13 -10.31 -2.74
CA GLY A 201 -12.35 -9.72 -3.82
C GLY A 201 -10.89 -10.18 -3.84
N PRO A 202 -10.07 -9.63 -4.74
CA PRO A 202 -8.62 -9.82 -4.71
C PRO A 202 -7.99 -9.20 -3.45
N ALA A 203 -6.92 -9.80 -2.94
CA ALA A 203 -6.10 -9.18 -1.91
C ALA A 203 -5.25 -8.04 -2.51
N LEU A 204 -4.64 -8.27 -3.67
CA LEU A 204 -3.81 -7.30 -4.39
C LEU A 204 -4.18 -7.25 -5.87
N ILE A 205 -4.48 -6.05 -6.36
CA ILE A 205 -4.65 -5.75 -7.79
C ILE A 205 -3.49 -4.88 -8.26
N GLY A 206 -2.56 -5.46 -9.01
CA GLY A 206 -1.43 -4.79 -9.67
C GLY A 206 -1.48 -4.92 -11.19
N ASP A 207 -2.67 -4.87 -11.78
CA ASP A 207 -2.87 -4.93 -13.22
C ASP A 207 -2.11 -3.78 -13.93
N GLY A 208 -1.19 -4.11 -14.84
CA GLY A 208 -0.36 -3.11 -15.52
C GLY A 208 0.60 -2.33 -14.61
N LEU A 209 0.92 -2.86 -13.41
CA LEU A 209 1.90 -2.30 -12.50
C LEU A 209 3.28 -2.25 -13.16
N HIS A 210 3.98 -1.12 -13.06
CA HIS A 210 5.35 -0.97 -13.52
C HIS A 210 6.28 -0.73 -12.33
N VAL A 211 7.29 -1.59 -12.19
CA VAL A 211 8.34 -1.45 -11.17
C VAL A 211 9.69 -1.50 -11.86
N ASP A 212 10.44 -0.39 -11.83
CA ASP A 212 11.76 -0.34 -12.48
C ASP A 212 12.83 -1.05 -11.63
N GLY A 213 12.56 -1.20 -10.33
CA GLY A 213 13.29 -2.08 -9.43
C GLY A 213 12.71 -3.50 -9.38
N GLY A 214 12.81 -4.14 -8.21
CA GLY A 214 12.23 -5.46 -7.96
C GLY A 214 10.87 -5.38 -7.27
N LEU A 215 10.02 -6.37 -7.51
CA LEU A 215 8.81 -6.63 -6.74
C LEU A 215 9.10 -7.76 -5.74
N VAL A 216 9.14 -7.44 -4.46
CA VAL A 216 9.51 -8.38 -3.40
C VAL A 216 8.30 -8.62 -2.49
N LEU A 217 7.74 -9.83 -2.59
CA LEU A 217 6.58 -10.35 -1.87
C LEU A 217 7.00 -11.61 -1.09
N ALA A 218 8.06 -11.52 -0.29
CA ALA A 218 8.72 -12.68 0.31
C ALA A 218 8.64 -12.65 1.84
N GLN A 219 9.42 -13.52 2.51
CA GLN A 219 9.64 -13.49 3.96
C GLN A 219 8.33 -13.54 4.78
N GLY A 220 7.44 -14.47 4.44
CA GLY A 220 6.16 -14.65 5.13
C GLY A 220 5.04 -13.74 4.60
N PHE A 221 5.19 -13.18 3.41
CA PHE A 221 4.08 -12.52 2.72
C PHE A 221 2.89 -13.47 2.57
N THR A 222 1.70 -13.00 2.94
CA THR A 222 0.45 -13.74 2.75
C THR A 222 -0.58 -12.89 2.01
N ALA A 223 -1.28 -13.50 1.05
CA ALA A 223 -2.41 -12.85 0.40
C ALA A 223 -3.60 -13.81 0.31
N THR A 224 -4.73 -13.43 0.90
CA THR A 224 -5.97 -14.20 0.87
C THR A 224 -7.05 -13.40 0.15
N GLY A 225 -7.45 -13.89 -1.01
CA GLY A 225 -8.57 -13.35 -1.77
C GLY A 225 -9.71 -14.35 -1.85
N HIS A 226 -10.88 -13.88 -2.26
CA HIS A 226 -12.09 -14.70 -2.40
C HIS A 226 -12.83 -14.27 -3.66
N TYR A 227 -12.18 -14.40 -4.82
CA TYR A 227 -12.71 -13.89 -6.07
C TYR A 227 -12.31 -14.75 -7.27
N ALA A 228 -13.21 -14.92 -8.23
CA ALA A 228 -12.94 -15.71 -9.44
C ALA A 228 -11.74 -15.19 -10.25
N ARG A 229 -11.40 -13.89 -10.09
CA ARG A 229 -10.31 -13.23 -10.83
C ARG A 229 -8.99 -13.12 -10.07
N GLY A 230 -8.73 -13.95 -9.06
CA GLY A 230 -7.41 -14.02 -8.44
C GLY A 230 -7.32 -13.41 -7.03
N ALA A 231 -6.41 -13.92 -6.19
CA ALA A 231 -6.03 -13.25 -4.94
C ALA A 231 -4.96 -12.18 -5.18
N VAL A 232 -3.91 -12.51 -5.93
CA VAL A 232 -2.88 -11.56 -6.40
C VAL A 232 -2.96 -11.49 -7.92
N ARG A 233 -3.14 -10.28 -8.44
CA ARG A 233 -3.21 -10.00 -9.87
C ARG A 233 -2.05 -9.11 -10.29
N LEU A 234 -1.30 -9.57 -11.29
CA LEU A 234 -0.22 -8.86 -11.98
C LEU A 234 -0.33 -8.97 -13.52
N PRO A 235 -1.53 -9.03 -14.14
CA PRO A 235 -1.61 -9.14 -15.59
C PRO A 235 -1.04 -7.91 -16.27
N GLY A 236 -0.20 -8.10 -17.28
CA GLY A 236 0.49 -7.03 -18.00
C GLY A 236 1.42 -6.17 -17.14
N ALA A 237 1.76 -6.60 -15.92
CA ALA A 237 2.74 -5.91 -15.11
C ALA A 237 4.15 -6.06 -15.72
N HIS A 238 5.00 -5.06 -15.53
CA HIS A 238 6.38 -5.06 -15.98
C HIS A 238 7.33 -4.78 -14.81
N ILE A 239 8.24 -5.71 -14.55
CA ILE A 239 9.19 -5.65 -13.45
C ILE A 239 10.60 -5.71 -14.04
N SER A 240 11.31 -4.57 -14.05
CA SER A 240 12.65 -4.51 -14.66
C SER A 240 13.72 -5.20 -13.79
N GLY A 241 13.42 -5.41 -12.51
CA GLY A 241 14.19 -6.24 -11.60
C GLY A 241 13.65 -7.66 -11.47
N GLN A 242 13.74 -8.22 -10.27
CA GLN A 242 13.25 -9.56 -9.96
C GLN A 242 11.83 -9.51 -9.38
N LEU A 243 11.03 -10.54 -9.66
CA LEU A 243 9.83 -10.86 -8.89
C LEU A 243 10.20 -11.94 -7.87
N ASN A 244 10.20 -11.60 -6.59
CA ASN A 244 10.50 -12.56 -5.52
C ASN A 244 9.23 -12.85 -4.70
N LEU A 245 8.82 -14.11 -4.67
CA LEU A 245 7.71 -14.69 -3.92
C LEU A 245 8.19 -15.86 -3.03
N ASP A 246 9.48 -15.89 -2.68
CA ASP A 246 10.08 -16.93 -1.85
C ASP A 246 9.36 -17.03 -0.50
N GLY A 247 8.90 -18.25 -0.19
CA GLY A 247 8.15 -18.55 1.03
C GLY A 247 6.80 -17.84 1.16
N ALA A 248 6.28 -17.21 0.10
CA ALA A 248 4.99 -16.55 0.13
C ALA A 248 3.83 -17.54 0.12
N VAL A 249 2.71 -17.16 0.75
CA VAL A 249 1.50 -18.00 0.82
C VAL A 249 0.31 -17.26 0.20
N LEU A 250 -0.19 -17.77 -0.92
CA LEU A 250 -1.36 -17.20 -1.61
C LEU A 250 -2.55 -18.17 -1.53
N VAL A 251 -3.70 -17.65 -1.13
CA VAL A 251 -4.92 -18.46 -0.97
C VAL A 251 -6.08 -17.77 -1.70
N ASN A 252 -6.73 -18.52 -2.59
CA ASN A 252 -7.98 -18.11 -3.21
C ASN A 252 -8.93 -19.30 -3.43
N PRO A 253 -9.86 -19.60 -2.52
CA PRO A 253 -10.74 -20.74 -2.67
C PRO A 253 -11.78 -20.56 -3.80
N ALA A 254 -11.90 -19.36 -4.39
CA ALA A 254 -12.88 -19.07 -5.43
C ALA A 254 -12.27 -18.98 -6.85
N GLY A 255 -10.95 -19.15 -7.00
CA GLY A 255 -10.27 -18.95 -8.29
C GLY A 255 -8.76 -19.17 -8.22
N PRO A 256 -7.99 -18.62 -9.17
CA PRO A 256 -6.53 -18.65 -9.14
C PRO A 256 -5.96 -17.95 -7.90
N ALA A 257 -4.83 -18.40 -7.37
CA ALA A 257 -4.13 -17.65 -6.31
C ALA A 257 -3.29 -16.51 -6.90
N LEU A 258 -2.57 -16.78 -7.99
CA LEU A 258 -1.73 -15.82 -8.71
C LEU A 258 -2.14 -15.75 -10.18
N ILE A 259 -2.41 -14.53 -10.66
CA ILE A 259 -2.63 -14.24 -12.08
C ILE A 259 -1.52 -13.33 -12.57
N GLY A 260 -0.61 -13.85 -13.39
CA GLY A 260 0.47 -13.13 -14.07
C GLY A 260 0.39 -13.26 -15.59
N ASP A 261 -0.83 -13.26 -16.15
CA ASP A 261 -1.04 -13.29 -17.60
C ASP A 261 -0.33 -12.08 -18.27
N HIS A 262 0.50 -12.30 -19.29
CA HIS A 262 1.31 -11.25 -19.94
C HIS A 262 2.27 -10.52 -18.99
N LEU A 263 2.66 -11.13 -17.88
CA LEU A 263 3.68 -10.60 -16.98
C LEU A 263 5.03 -10.55 -17.67
N ASP A 264 5.72 -9.42 -17.59
CA ASP A 264 7.06 -9.24 -18.13
C ASP A 264 8.06 -8.97 -16.99
N VAL A 265 9.12 -9.79 -16.91
CA VAL A 265 10.16 -9.70 -15.88
C VAL A 265 11.53 -9.75 -16.54
N ASP A 266 12.25 -8.64 -16.50
CA ASP A 266 13.62 -8.54 -17.05
C ASP A 266 14.62 -9.32 -16.19
N GLY A 267 14.35 -9.46 -14.89
CA GLY A 267 15.09 -10.31 -13.96
C GLY A 267 14.55 -11.74 -13.90
N GLY A 268 14.78 -12.38 -12.76
CA GLY A 268 14.23 -13.72 -12.46
C GLY A 268 12.94 -13.65 -11.66
N VAL A 269 12.17 -14.73 -11.74
CA VAL A 269 11.03 -15.03 -10.86
C VAL A 269 11.44 -16.11 -9.88
N PHE A 270 11.33 -15.82 -8.59
CA PHE A 270 11.74 -16.73 -7.50
C PHE A 270 10.54 -17.12 -6.65
N LEU A 271 10.28 -18.42 -6.55
CA LEU A 271 9.15 -19.02 -5.84
C LEU A 271 9.65 -20.14 -4.92
N ASP A 272 10.85 -20.02 -4.35
CA ASP A 272 11.43 -21.07 -3.50
C ASP A 272 10.61 -21.23 -2.21
N GLY A 273 10.04 -22.40 -1.98
CA GLY A 273 9.13 -22.68 -0.87
C GLY A 273 7.80 -21.92 -0.94
N PHE A 274 7.42 -21.38 -2.10
CA PHE A 274 6.15 -20.72 -2.34
C PHE A 274 4.96 -21.68 -2.17
N THR A 275 3.87 -21.23 -1.55
CA THR A 275 2.63 -22.01 -1.45
C THR A 275 1.48 -21.26 -2.11
N ALA A 276 0.75 -21.93 -3.00
CA ALA A 276 -0.46 -21.40 -3.58
C ALA A 276 -1.60 -22.41 -3.51
N THR A 277 -2.73 -21.98 -2.96
CA THR A 277 -3.97 -22.77 -2.94
C THR A 277 -5.06 -22.03 -3.69
N GLY A 278 -5.59 -22.67 -4.73
CA GLY A 278 -6.62 -22.12 -5.60
C GLY A 278 -7.74 -23.11 -5.85
N HIS A 279 -8.71 -22.70 -6.66
CA HIS A 279 -9.76 -23.57 -7.16
C HIS A 279 -10.15 -23.17 -8.59
N GLY A 280 -10.71 -24.12 -9.34
CA GLY A 280 -11.29 -23.89 -10.65
C GLY A 280 -10.40 -24.35 -11.81
N GLU A 281 -10.93 -24.23 -13.02
CA GLU A 281 -10.29 -24.75 -14.24
C GLU A 281 -9.15 -23.86 -14.74
N ASP A 282 -9.08 -22.61 -14.26
CA ASP A 282 -8.14 -21.57 -14.72
C ASP A 282 -6.73 -21.68 -14.13
N GLY A 283 -6.43 -22.73 -13.35
CA GLY A 283 -5.15 -22.93 -12.70
C GLY A 283 -4.98 -22.16 -11.39
N VAL A 284 -4.16 -22.65 -10.45
CA VAL A 284 -3.85 -21.88 -9.23
C VAL A 284 -2.80 -20.80 -9.49
N VAL A 285 -1.82 -21.07 -10.35
CA VAL A 285 -0.87 -20.07 -10.85
C VAL A 285 -1.04 -19.95 -12.36
N ARG A 286 -1.19 -18.72 -12.85
CA ARG A 286 -1.33 -18.41 -14.26
C ARG A 286 -0.19 -17.51 -14.72
N LEU A 287 0.50 -17.93 -15.77
CA LEU A 287 1.54 -17.19 -16.48
C LEU A 287 1.41 -17.30 -18.03
N PRO A 288 0.18 -17.33 -18.62
CA PRO A 288 0.07 -17.36 -20.06
C PRO A 288 0.65 -16.08 -20.67
N ASP A 289 1.36 -16.23 -21.78
CA ASP A 289 2.05 -15.16 -22.51
C ASP A 289 3.04 -14.33 -21.66
N ALA A 290 3.42 -14.83 -20.48
CA ALA A 290 4.42 -14.17 -19.66
C ALA A 290 5.83 -14.36 -20.25
N HIS A 291 6.69 -13.37 -20.03
CA HIS A 291 8.10 -13.40 -20.42
C HIS A 291 8.98 -13.16 -19.18
N ILE A 292 9.91 -14.07 -18.96
CA ILE A 292 10.91 -13.98 -17.90
C ILE A 292 12.27 -14.06 -18.58
N THR A 293 13.01 -12.95 -18.59
CA THR A 293 14.35 -12.90 -19.18
C THR A 293 15.36 -13.68 -18.32
N GLY A 294 15.20 -13.62 -17.00
CA GLY A 294 16.01 -14.39 -16.05
C GLY A 294 15.49 -15.82 -15.84
N GLN A 295 15.83 -16.38 -14.68
CA GLN A 295 15.41 -17.72 -14.29
C GLN A 295 13.97 -17.75 -13.76
N LEU A 296 13.29 -18.88 -13.88
CA LEU A 296 12.06 -19.19 -13.16
C LEU A 296 12.35 -20.28 -12.14
N ASN A 297 12.53 -19.93 -10.87
CA ASN A 297 12.79 -20.90 -9.80
C ASN A 297 11.48 -21.29 -9.09
N LEU A 298 11.13 -22.57 -9.10
CA LEU A 298 9.98 -23.19 -8.44
C LEU A 298 10.38 -24.23 -7.38
N ASP A 299 11.62 -24.18 -6.90
CA ASP A 299 12.14 -25.12 -5.90
C ASP A 299 11.22 -25.17 -4.67
N ARG A 300 10.86 -26.39 -4.25
CA ARG A 300 9.99 -26.61 -3.08
C ARG A 300 8.64 -25.87 -3.13
N ALA A 301 8.20 -25.39 -4.29
CA ALA A 301 6.90 -24.76 -4.43
C ALA A 301 5.77 -25.79 -4.30
N GLU A 302 4.72 -25.44 -3.55
CA GLU A 302 3.54 -26.27 -3.32
C GLU A 302 2.31 -25.59 -3.94
N LEU A 303 1.84 -26.15 -5.06
CA LEU A 303 0.69 -25.62 -5.81
C LEU A 303 -0.49 -26.58 -5.70
N THR A 304 -1.57 -26.15 -5.05
CA THR A 304 -2.77 -26.96 -4.83
C THR A 304 -3.96 -26.39 -5.61
N ASN A 305 -4.49 -27.18 -6.54
CA ASN A 305 -5.77 -26.94 -7.20
C ASN A 305 -6.54 -28.27 -7.35
N PRO A 306 -7.59 -28.52 -6.57
CA PRO A 306 -8.31 -29.79 -6.62
C PRO A 306 -9.22 -29.94 -7.86
N ALA A 307 -9.54 -28.83 -8.54
CA ALA A 307 -10.52 -28.80 -9.63
C ALA A 307 -9.92 -28.49 -11.01
N GLY A 308 -8.59 -28.33 -11.10
CA GLY A 308 -7.95 -27.93 -12.35
C GLY A 308 -6.41 -28.03 -12.27
N PRO A 309 -5.70 -27.46 -13.27
CA PRO A 309 -4.24 -27.52 -13.30
C PRO A 309 -3.60 -26.75 -12.14
N ALA A 310 -2.38 -27.13 -11.77
CA ALA A 310 -1.61 -26.41 -10.78
C ALA A 310 -1.02 -25.10 -11.37
N LEU A 311 -0.40 -25.20 -12.54
CA LEU A 311 0.22 -24.09 -13.26
C LEU A 311 -0.29 -24.09 -14.70
N ILE A 312 -0.69 -22.92 -15.20
CA ILE A 312 -0.93 -22.67 -16.62
C ILE A 312 0.14 -21.69 -17.11
N GLY A 313 0.93 -22.11 -18.09
CA GLY A 313 2.01 -21.31 -18.68
C GLY A 313 1.97 -21.34 -20.21
N ASP A 314 0.79 -21.24 -20.80
CA ASP A 314 0.64 -21.25 -22.26
C ASP A 314 1.44 -20.10 -22.87
N HIS A 315 2.38 -20.42 -23.76
CA HIS A 315 3.31 -19.44 -24.35
C HIS A 315 4.23 -18.72 -23.35
N LEU A 316 4.38 -19.22 -22.12
CA LEU A 316 5.39 -18.76 -21.17
C LEU A 316 6.78 -18.89 -21.80
N ARG A 317 7.55 -17.80 -21.78
CA ARG A 317 8.95 -17.77 -22.21
C ARG A 317 9.84 -17.51 -21.02
N VAL A 318 10.85 -18.37 -20.86
CA VAL A 318 11.94 -18.20 -19.90
C VAL A 318 13.24 -18.28 -20.69
N ASP A 319 14.01 -17.20 -20.69
CA ASP A 319 15.22 -17.10 -21.53
C ASP A 319 16.45 -17.75 -20.85
N SER A 320 16.36 -18.01 -19.55
CA SER A 320 17.36 -18.73 -18.76
C SER A 320 16.83 -20.08 -18.23
N ASP A 321 17.36 -20.57 -17.11
CA ASP A 321 16.98 -21.85 -16.51
C ASP A 321 15.58 -21.81 -15.85
N MET A 322 14.92 -22.98 -15.82
CA MET A 322 13.66 -23.26 -15.12
C MET A 322 13.85 -24.48 -14.22
#